data_AF-A3GHA4-F1
#
_entry.id   AF-A3GHA4-F1
#
_cell.length_a   1.000
_cell.length_b   1.000
_cell.length_c   1.000
_cell.angle_alpha   90.00
_cell.angle_beta   90.00
_cell.angle_gamma   90.00
#
_symmetry.space_group_name_H-M   'P 1'
#
loop_
_entity.id
_entity.type
_entity.pdbx_description
1 polymer ?
#
loop_
_entity_poly.entity_id
_entity_poly.type
_entity_poly.pdbx_seq_one_letter_code
_entity_poly.pdbx_strand_id
1 'polypeptide(L)'
;MAPRQSKTAKRSKTQNKTRANESEVFSDASARNLMANQPKLTEKSKVKKLSKRVVKKQQAKIRLYGAKNGKEYREDQLDIPTLNKAIIPGVRAKKGKKGKKFVDDNDTLTLSRLVKSINDKYDVVNESKLEKSRRLEELRELKKKEIERKEQQKMDKLEGKKSELKNRASVARSNRRKNAKAAKKIEDEETDQPRKKTKSVSFA
;
A
#
# COMPACT_ATOMS: atom_id res chain seq x y z
N MET A 1 -20.00 30.62 -37.63
CA MET A 1 -19.68 29.17 -37.69
C MET A 1 -19.08 28.88 -39.07
N ALA A 2 -17.87 28.33 -39.14
CA ALA A 2 -17.27 27.96 -40.44
C ALA A 2 -17.97 26.72 -41.03
N PRO A 3 -18.27 26.67 -42.34
CA PRO A 3 -18.92 25.52 -42.94
C PRO A 3 -18.04 24.27 -42.79
N ARG A 4 -18.61 23.21 -42.22
CA ARG A 4 -17.94 21.91 -42.09
C ARG A 4 -17.69 21.35 -43.50
N GLN A 5 -16.41 21.21 -43.87
CA GLN A 5 -16.04 20.53 -45.12
C GLN A 5 -16.66 19.13 -45.20
N SER A 6 -17.27 18.82 -46.34
CA SER A 6 -17.87 17.50 -46.61
C SER A 6 -16.84 16.38 -46.47
N LYS A 7 -17.28 15.17 -46.09
CA LYS A 7 -16.40 13.98 -46.03
C LYS A 7 -15.68 13.73 -47.36
N THR A 8 -16.32 14.09 -48.48
CA THR A 8 -15.78 14.00 -49.83
C THR A 8 -14.62 14.97 -50.04
N ALA A 9 -14.72 16.22 -49.58
CA ALA A 9 -13.63 17.20 -49.67
C ALA A 9 -12.38 16.74 -48.88
N LYS A 10 -12.56 16.15 -47.69
CA LYS A 10 -11.44 15.59 -46.90
C LYS A 10 -10.75 14.41 -47.60
N ARG A 11 -11.49 13.57 -48.34
CA ARG A 11 -10.91 12.44 -49.09
C ARG A 11 -10.06 12.87 -50.29
N SER A 12 -10.43 13.96 -50.98
CA SER A 12 -9.65 14.45 -52.14
C SER A 12 -8.20 14.81 -51.75
N LYS A 13 -8.02 15.40 -50.56
CA LYS A 13 -6.70 15.83 -50.05
C LYS A 13 -5.80 14.66 -49.68
N THR A 14 -6.38 13.51 -49.33
CA THR A 14 -5.62 12.29 -48.99
C THR A 14 -5.39 11.37 -50.19
N GLN A 15 -6.25 11.43 -51.22
CA GLN A 15 -6.09 10.61 -52.42
C GLN A 15 -5.02 11.18 -53.36
N ASN A 16 -4.94 12.50 -53.51
CA ASN A 16 -3.88 13.15 -54.27
C ASN A 16 -2.66 13.40 -53.38
N LYS A 17 -2.07 12.33 -52.83
CA LYS A 17 -0.70 12.43 -52.35
C LYS A 17 0.17 12.69 -53.58
N THR A 18 0.63 13.93 -53.73
CA THR A 18 1.77 14.23 -54.57
C THR A 18 2.87 13.26 -54.15
N ARG A 19 3.32 12.40 -55.07
CA ARG A 19 4.50 11.58 -54.83
C ARG A 19 5.66 12.57 -54.74
N ALA A 20 5.96 13.01 -53.52
CA ALA A 20 7.18 13.75 -53.24
C ALA A 20 8.31 12.76 -53.51
N ASN A 21 9.11 13.05 -54.53
CA ASN A 21 10.32 12.29 -54.85
C ASN A 21 11.38 12.70 -53.82
N GLU A 22 11.20 12.29 -52.56
CA GLU A 22 12.25 12.39 -51.55
C GLU A 22 13.21 11.23 -51.77
N SER A 23 14.52 11.52 -51.81
CA SER A 23 15.50 10.47 -52.01
C SER A 23 15.48 9.52 -50.80
N GLU A 24 15.45 8.21 -51.08
CA GLU A 24 15.42 7.16 -50.04
C GLU A 24 16.63 7.24 -49.09
N VAL A 25 17.70 7.92 -49.53
CA VAL A 25 18.93 8.20 -48.78
C VAL A 25 18.64 8.94 -47.46
N PHE A 26 17.61 9.79 -47.41
CA PHE A 26 17.26 10.50 -46.19
C PHE A 26 16.26 9.76 -45.31
N SER A 27 15.41 8.90 -45.85
CA SER A 27 14.42 8.15 -45.07
C SER A 27 14.98 6.86 -44.46
N ASP A 28 15.86 6.17 -45.19
CA ASP A 28 16.45 4.92 -44.72
C ASP A 28 17.67 5.20 -43.83
N ALA A 29 17.63 4.71 -42.60
CA ALA A 29 18.74 4.81 -41.65
C ALA A 29 19.99 4.09 -42.15
N SER A 30 19.82 3.04 -42.96
CA SER A 30 20.94 2.30 -43.56
C SER A 30 21.64 3.12 -44.65
N ALA A 31 20.86 3.73 -45.56
CA ALA A 31 21.39 4.57 -46.64
C ALA A 31 22.02 5.87 -46.12
N ARG A 32 21.47 6.48 -45.06
CA ARG A 32 22.06 7.68 -44.44
C ARG A 32 23.47 7.43 -43.92
N ASN A 33 23.79 6.21 -43.49
CA ASN A 33 25.12 5.82 -43.00
C ASN A 33 26.18 5.63 -44.11
N LEU A 34 25.76 5.53 -45.38
CA LEU A 34 26.67 5.37 -46.52
C LEU A 34 27.05 6.70 -47.19
N MET A 35 26.48 7.83 -46.75
CA MET A 35 26.80 9.15 -47.29
C MET A 35 28.20 9.60 -46.86
N ALA A 36 29.06 9.92 -47.84
CA ALA A 36 30.42 10.41 -47.60
C ALA A 36 30.48 11.73 -46.80
N ASN A 37 29.43 12.57 -46.89
CA ASN A 37 29.31 13.83 -46.17
C ASN A 37 28.20 13.75 -45.12
N GLN A 38 28.42 13.01 -44.02
CA GLN A 38 27.58 13.16 -42.83
C GLN A 38 28.01 14.41 -42.03
N PRO A 39 27.07 15.30 -41.64
CA PRO A 39 27.39 16.34 -40.66
C PRO A 39 27.80 15.67 -39.34
N LYS A 40 28.92 16.09 -38.74
CA LYS A 40 29.35 15.65 -37.39
C LYS A 40 28.32 16.12 -36.36
N LEU A 41 27.29 15.31 -36.16
CA LEU A 41 26.27 15.53 -35.13
C LEU A 41 26.97 15.38 -33.77
N THR A 42 27.02 16.45 -32.99
CA THR A 42 27.49 16.37 -31.61
C THR A 42 26.62 15.36 -30.86
N GLU A 43 27.26 14.43 -30.14
CA GLU A 43 26.55 13.43 -29.37
C GLU A 43 25.55 14.11 -28.42
N LYS A 44 24.29 13.67 -28.47
CA LYS A 44 23.28 14.16 -27.54
C LYS A 44 23.73 13.81 -26.12
N SER A 45 23.75 14.78 -25.22
CA SER A 45 24.19 14.57 -23.84
C SER A 45 23.43 13.41 -23.20
N LYS A 46 24.15 12.44 -22.62
CA LYS A 46 23.55 11.29 -21.92
C LYS A 46 22.59 11.73 -20.79
N VAL A 47 22.84 12.89 -20.20
CA VAL A 47 22.02 13.44 -19.12
C VAL A 47 20.98 14.42 -19.67
N LYS A 48 19.71 14.20 -19.31
CA LYS A 48 18.62 15.12 -19.62
C LYS A 48 18.81 16.43 -18.84
N LYS A 49 18.84 17.57 -19.55
CA LYS A 49 18.83 18.89 -18.93
C LYS A 49 17.54 19.07 -18.12
N LEU A 50 17.65 19.62 -16.91
CA LEU A 50 16.48 19.92 -16.08
C LEU A 50 15.56 20.93 -16.77
N SER A 51 14.24 20.81 -16.55
CA SER A 51 13.29 21.78 -17.08
C SER A 51 13.50 23.17 -16.45
N LYS A 52 13.23 24.24 -17.22
CA LYS A 52 13.35 25.64 -16.75
C LYS A 52 12.61 25.89 -15.43
N ARG A 53 11.46 25.25 -15.23
CA ARG A 53 10.66 25.35 -14.00
C ARG A 53 11.39 24.77 -12.79
N VAL A 54 12.06 23.63 -12.94
CA VAL A 54 12.81 22.99 -11.85
C VAL A 54 14.05 23.82 -11.51
N VAL A 55 14.77 24.31 -12.52
CA VAL A 55 15.92 25.21 -12.33
C VAL A 55 15.51 26.47 -11.57
N LYS A 56 14.40 27.11 -11.93
CA LYS A 56 13.87 28.30 -11.23
C LYS A 56 13.53 28.00 -9.76
N LYS A 57 12.92 26.84 -9.48
CA LYS A 57 12.63 26.41 -8.10
C LYS A 57 13.92 26.15 -7.30
N GLN A 58 14.92 25.50 -7.90
CA GLN A 58 16.21 25.27 -7.25
C GLN A 58 16.92 26.59 -6.93
N GLN A 59 16.96 27.53 -7.88
CA GLN A 59 17.54 28.86 -7.66
C GLN A 59 16.80 29.64 -6.56
N ALA A 60 15.47 29.59 -6.54
CA ALA A 60 14.68 30.22 -5.46
C ALA A 60 15.00 29.60 -4.09
N LYS A 61 15.13 28.26 -4.02
CA LYS A 61 15.51 27.56 -2.79
C LYS A 61 16.92 27.93 -2.32
N ILE A 62 17.87 28.04 -3.26
CA ILE A 62 19.25 28.46 -2.99
C ILE A 62 19.29 29.90 -2.47
N ARG A 63 18.48 30.82 -3.02
CA ARG A 63 18.38 32.20 -2.52
C ARG A 63 17.80 32.28 -1.11
N LEU A 64 16.81 31.44 -0.79
CA LEU A 64 16.11 31.49 0.50
C LEU A 64 16.88 30.81 1.64
N TYR A 65 17.53 29.68 1.36
CA TYR A 65 18.16 28.83 2.39
C TYR A 65 19.68 28.68 2.23
N GLY A 66 20.29 29.35 1.26
CA GLY A 66 21.68 29.15 0.88
C GLY A 66 21.89 27.90 0.00
N ALA A 67 23.06 27.82 -0.64
CA ALA A 67 23.47 26.61 -1.35
C ALA A 67 23.84 25.53 -0.34
N LYS A 68 23.13 24.40 -0.36
CA LYS A 68 23.50 23.23 0.44
C LYS A 68 24.66 22.52 -0.23
N ASN A 69 25.82 22.45 0.44
CA ASN A 69 27.05 21.88 -0.09
C ASN A 69 27.07 20.34 -0.19
N GLY A 70 25.92 19.67 -0.09
CA GLY A 70 25.81 18.20 -0.16
C GLY A 70 26.47 17.44 1.00
N LYS A 71 27.03 18.14 1.99
CA LYS A 71 27.71 17.56 3.17
C LYS A 71 26.78 17.31 4.37
N GLU A 72 25.47 17.51 4.21
CA GLU A 72 24.48 17.17 5.22
C GLU A 72 24.12 15.69 5.10
N TYR A 73 24.74 14.85 5.92
CA TYR A 73 24.33 13.46 6.04
C TYR A 73 23.15 13.37 7.01
N ARG A 74 22.10 12.65 6.62
CA ARG A 74 21.00 12.32 7.52
C ARG A 74 21.35 11.14 8.42
N GLU A 75 20.71 11.01 9.57
CA GLU A 75 20.95 9.91 10.53
C GLU A 75 20.80 8.52 9.90
N ASP A 76 19.99 8.38 8.84
CA ASP A 76 19.81 7.15 8.06
C ASP A 76 20.92 6.88 7.04
N GLN A 77 21.78 7.88 6.77
CA GLN A 77 22.93 7.76 5.86
C GLN A 77 24.25 7.54 6.60
N LEU A 78 24.30 7.83 7.88
CA LEU A 78 25.34 7.31 8.74
C LEU A 78 24.85 5.94 9.21
N ASP A 79 25.67 4.90 9.11
CA ASP A 79 25.36 3.54 9.60
C ASP A 79 25.34 3.47 11.13
N ILE A 80 24.58 4.38 11.77
CA ILE A 80 24.42 4.47 13.21
C ILE A 80 23.25 3.57 13.58
N PRO A 81 23.43 2.59 14.49
CA PRO A 81 22.34 1.74 14.92
C PRO A 81 21.26 2.56 15.61
N THR A 82 19.99 2.28 15.27
CA THR A 82 18.85 2.96 15.89
C THR A 82 18.75 2.56 17.36
N LEU A 83 19.01 3.50 18.27
CA LEU A 83 18.87 3.26 19.70
C LEU A 83 17.38 3.15 20.10
N ASN A 84 17.12 2.31 21.09
CA ASN A 84 15.81 2.21 21.73
C ASN A 84 15.43 3.57 22.36
N LYS A 85 14.23 4.05 22.06
CA LYS A 85 13.72 5.33 22.60
C LYS A 85 13.03 5.08 23.95
N ALA A 86 13.29 5.93 24.93
CA ALA A 86 12.55 5.91 26.19
C ALA A 86 11.05 6.18 25.92
N ILE A 87 10.19 5.28 26.37
CA ILE A 87 8.73 5.48 26.33
C ILE A 87 8.38 6.32 27.54
N ILE A 88 7.98 7.58 27.32
CA ILE A 88 7.46 8.42 28.40
C ILE A 88 6.11 7.83 28.84
N PRO A 89 5.98 7.33 30.08
CA PRO A 89 4.71 6.79 30.56
C PRO A 89 3.64 7.89 30.51
N GLY A 90 2.43 7.52 30.10
CA GLY A 90 1.29 8.45 29.99
C GLY A 90 1.14 9.17 28.65
N VAL A 91 2.19 9.28 27.83
CA VAL A 91 2.09 9.94 26.50
C VAL A 91 1.97 8.89 25.39
N ARG A 92 0.73 8.50 25.06
CA ARG A 92 0.47 7.69 23.86
C ARG A 92 0.48 8.60 22.63
N ALA A 93 1.44 8.38 21.71
CA ALA A 93 1.44 9.04 20.41
C ALA A 93 0.11 8.76 19.69
N LYS A 94 -0.74 9.79 19.54
CA LYS A 94 -2.03 9.68 18.86
C LYS A 94 -1.77 9.38 17.37
N LYS A 95 -1.96 8.13 16.96
CA LYS A 95 -1.91 7.74 15.55
C LYS A 95 -3.30 7.96 14.92
N GLY A 96 -3.34 8.62 13.77
CA GLY A 96 -4.57 8.88 13.01
C GLY A 96 -4.66 10.33 12.51
N LYS A 97 -5.63 10.59 11.63
CA LYS A 97 -5.95 11.95 11.17
C LYS A 97 -6.52 12.76 12.35
N LYS A 98 -6.16 14.05 12.45
CA LYS A 98 -6.81 14.99 13.36
C LYS A 98 -8.26 15.19 12.87
N GLY A 99 -9.25 14.69 13.60
CA GLY A 99 -10.67 14.80 13.22
C GLY A 99 -11.61 14.40 14.35
N LYS A 100 -12.88 14.80 14.25
CA LYS A 100 -13.95 14.35 15.16
C LYS A 100 -14.18 12.85 14.94
N LYS A 101 -14.28 12.07 16.03
CA LYS A 101 -14.67 10.66 15.97
C LYS A 101 -16.19 10.60 16.05
N PHE A 102 -16.82 10.41 14.91
CA PHE A 102 -18.25 10.15 14.86
C PHE A 102 -18.52 8.70 15.28
N VAL A 103 -19.67 8.49 15.91
CA VAL A 103 -20.25 7.15 16.06
C VAL A 103 -20.79 6.77 14.69
N ASP A 104 -20.52 5.55 14.23
CA ASP A 104 -21.08 5.07 12.97
C ASP A 104 -22.60 5.01 13.07
N ASP A 105 -23.32 5.42 12.01
CA ASP A 105 -24.80 5.51 12.01
C ASP A 105 -25.48 4.16 12.32
N ASN A 106 -24.78 3.06 12.07
CA ASN A 106 -25.26 1.69 12.31
C ASN A 106 -25.17 1.27 13.79
N ASP A 107 -24.42 2.01 14.62
CA ASP A 107 -24.19 1.66 16.02
C ASP A 107 -25.30 2.23 16.93
N THR A 108 -26.52 1.70 16.73
CA THR A 108 -27.73 2.14 17.43
C THR A 108 -27.61 2.06 18.95
N LEU A 109 -26.86 1.08 19.47
CA LEU A 109 -26.64 0.89 20.90
C LEU A 109 -25.83 2.04 21.51
N THR A 110 -24.70 2.41 20.89
CA THR A 110 -23.87 3.49 21.43
C THR A 110 -24.53 4.85 21.21
N LEU A 111 -25.25 5.02 20.10
CA LEU A 111 -26.05 6.21 19.84
C LEU A 111 -27.13 6.39 20.91
N SER A 112 -27.94 5.35 21.18
CA SER A 112 -29.00 5.39 22.21
C SER A 112 -28.44 5.73 23.60
N ARG A 113 -27.32 5.10 23.98
CA ARG A 113 -26.62 5.41 25.24
C ARG A 113 -26.20 6.87 25.31
N LEU A 114 -25.60 7.38 24.22
CA LEU A 114 -25.16 8.78 24.15
C LEU A 114 -26.33 9.74 24.26
N VAL A 115 -27.39 9.55 23.48
CA VAL A 115 -28.60 10.37 23.51
C VAL A 115 -29.17 10.41 24.93
N LYS A 116 -29.41 9.26 25.56
CA LYS A 116 -29.94 9.22 26.93
C LYS A 116 -29.02 9.93 27.93
N SER A 117 -27.70 9.73 27.83
CA SER A 117 -26.73 10.35 28.74
C SER A 117 -26.61 11.86 28.56
N ILE A 118 -26.77 12.35 27.34
CA ILE A 118 -26.76 13.78 27.01
C ILE A 118 -28.04 14.42 27.54
N ASN A 119 -29.20 13.83 27.25
CA ASN A 119 -30.46 14.31 27.77
C ASN A 119 -30.46 14.32 29.32
N ASP A 120 -29.80 13.36 29.97
CA ASP A 120 -29.70 13.34 31.46
C ASP A 120 -28.84 14.46 32.02
N LYS A 121 -27.84 14.89 31.24
CA LYS A 121 -26.95 15.97 31.64
C LYS A 121 -27.55 17.36 31.44
N TYR A 122 -28.32 17.56 30.36
CA TYR A 122 -28.77 18.88 29.93
C TYR A 122 -30.25 19.14 30.21
N ASP A 123 -31.11 18.13 30.17
CA ASP A 123 -32.53 18.31 30.44
C ASP A 123 -32.79 18.26 31.94
N VAL A 124 -33.11 19.42 32.53
CA VAL A 124 -33.57 19.50 33.91
C VAL A 124 -35.05 19.17 33.94
N VAL A 125 -35.35 17.88 34.13
CA VAL A 125 -36.72 17.37 34.27
C VAL A 125 -37.06 17.22 35.75
N ASN A 126 -38.21 17.77 36.17
CA ASN A 126 -38.76 17.53 37.49
C ASN A 126 -39.41 16.14 37.51
N GLU A 127 -38.63 15.14 37.93
CA GLU A 127 -39.05 13.75 37.99
C GLU A 127 -39.06 13.22 39.43
N SER A 128 -39.88 12.19 39.68
CA SER A 128 -39.89 11.49 40.96
C SER A 128 -38.57 10.73 41.18
N LYS A 129 -38.23 10.45 42.46
CA LYS A 129 -37.03 9.66 42.80
C LYS A 129 -37.02 8.28 42.12
N LEU A 130 -38.20 7.70 41.89
CA LEU A 130 -38.36 6.40 41.24
C LEU A 130 -38.13 6.47 39.72
N GLU A 131 -38.52 7.56 39.07
CA GLU A 131 -38.24 7.76 37.64
C GLU A 131 -36.75 7.99 37.39
N LYS A 132 -36.12 8.84 38.23
CA LYS A 132 -34.68 9.07 38.19
C LYS A 132 -33.88 7.78 38.34
N SER A 133 -34.27 6.92 39.29
CA SER A 133 -33.58 5.64 39.50
C SER A 133 -33.74 4.70 38.30
N ARG A 134 -34.94 4.62 37.71
CA ARG A 134 -35.20 3.85 36.48
C ARG A 134 -34.36 4.35 35.31
N ARG A 135 -34.32 5.67 35.08
CA ARG A 135 -33.51 6.30 34.03
C ARG A 135 -32.02 5.97 34.16
N LEU A 136 -31.49 6.06 35.38
CA LEU A 136 -30.10 5.71 35.65
C LEU A 136 -29.83 4.21 35.47
N GLU A 137 -30.80 3.35 35.82
CA GLU A 137 -30.67 1.91 35.59
C GLU A 137 -30.66 1.58 34.09
N GLU A 138 -31.52 2.20 33.28
CA GLU A 138 -31.48 2.06 31.83
C GLU A 138 -30.11 2.47 31.24
N LEU A 139 -29.52 3.55 31.74
CA LEU A 139 -28.17 3.96 31.34
C LEU A 139 -27.10 2.94 31.74
N ARG A 140 -27.23 2.33 32.93
CA ARG A 140 -26.32 1.25 33.38
C ARG A 140 -26.47 0.01 32.51
N GLU A 141 -27.69 -0.39 32.18
CA GLU A 141 -27.95 -1.54 31.30
C GLU A 141 -27.38 -1.33 29.89
N LEU A 142 -27.59 -0.15 29.29
CA LEU A 142 -27.00 0.18 27.98
C LEU A 142 -25.48 0.16 28.03
N LYS A 143 -24.88 0.64 29.12
CA LYS A 143 -23.43 0.61 29.32
C LYS A 143 -22.91 -0.83 29.50
N LYS A 144 -23.63 -1.69 30.23
CA LYS A 144 -23.31 -3.12 30.37
C LYS A 144 -23.31 -3.81 29.00
N LYS A 145 -24.36 -3.61 28.20
CA LYS A 145 -24.47 -4.15 26.83
C LYS A 145 -23.34 -3.66 25.91
N GLU A 146 -22.93 -2.40 26.04
CA GLU A 146 -21.80 -1.85 25.25
C GLU A 146 -20.47 -2.53 25.61
N ILE A 147 -20.25 -2.78 26.91
CA ILE A 147 -19.05 -3.46 27.41
C ILE A 147 -19.04 -4.91 26.93
N GLU A 148 -20.15 -5.62 27.08
CA GLU A 148 -20.32 -7.01 26.63
C GLU A 148 -20.04 -7.13 25.13
N ARG A 149 -20.62 -6.24 24.30
CA ARG A 149 -20.33 -6.24 22.85
C ARG A 149 -18.85 -6.02 22.55
N LYS A 150 -18.17 -5.14 23.30
CA LYS A 150 -16.73 -4.89 23.13
C LYS A 150 -15.89 -6.09 23.56
N GLU A 151 -16.31 -6.79 24.61
CA GLU A 151 -15.67 -8.02 25.08
C GLU A 151 -15.86 -9.14 24.06
N GLN A 152 -17.07 -9.35 23.57
CA GLN A 152 -17.36 -10.32 22.51
C GLN A 152 -16.52 -10.05 21.27
N GLN A 153 -16.46 -8.80 20.78
CA GLN A 153 -15.61 -8.44 19.64
C GLN A 153 -14.12 -8.70 19.87
N LYS A 154 -13.62 -8.58 21.10
CA LYS A 154 -12.24 -8.96 21.44
C LYS A 154 -12.09 -10.47 21.39
N MET A 155 -13.06 -11.20 21.92
CA MET A 155 -13.04 -12.66 21.90
C MET A 155 -13.10 -13.21 20.49
N ASP A 156 -14.01 -12.71 19.65
CA ASP A 156 -14.13 -13.09 18.23
C ASP A 156 -12.81 -12.85 17.47
N LYS A 157 -12.11 -11.74 17.75
CA LYS A 157 -10.79 -11.45 17.15
C LYS A 157 -9.72 -12.44 17.60
N LEU A 158 -9.73 -12.84 18.87
CA LEU A 158 -8.78 -13.82 19.40
C LEU A 158 -9.07 -15.21 18.83
N GLU A 159 -10.33 -15.61 18.78
CA GLU A 159 -10.77 -16.88 18.21
C GLU A 159 -10.50 -16.94 16.71
N GLY A 160 -10.79 -15.86 15.97
CA GLY A 160 -10.44 -15.70 14.56
C GLY A 160 -8.94 -15.94 14.33
N LYS A 161 -8.06 -15.25 15.06
CA LYS A 161 -6.61 -15.47 14.97
C LYS A 161 -6.19 -16.90 15.35
N LYS A 162 -6.81 -17.49 16.37
CA LYS A 162 -6.54 -18.87 16.78
C LYS A 162 -6.91 -19.86 15.67
N SER A 163 -8.06 -19.64 15.02
CA SER A 163 -8.51 -20.46 13.89
C SER A 163 -7.61 -20.30 12.67
N GLU A 164 -7.18 -19.07 12.34
CA GLU A 164 -6.22 -18.80 11.28
C GLU A 164 -4.89 -19.52 11.51
N LEU A 165 -4.36 -19.47 12.74
CA LEU A 165 -3.12 -20.16 13.10
C LEU A 165 -3.28 -21.68 12.99
N LYS A 166 -4.40 -22.24 13.46
CA LYS A 166 -4.72 -23.67 13.32
C LYS A 166 -4.81 -24.08 11.85
N ASN A 167 -5.46 -23.28 11.01
CA ASN A 167 -5.61 -23.53 9.58
C ASN A 167 -4.26 -23.45 8.87
N ARG A 168 -3.44 -22.43 9.12
CA ARG A 168 -2.08 -22.32 8.58
C ARG A 168 -1.21 -23.52 8.99
N ALA A 169 -1.27 -23.92 10.26
CA ALA A 169 -0.54 -25.09 10.76
C ALA A 169 -1.03 -26.41 10.15
N SER A 170 -2.33 -26.54 9.88
CA SER A 170 -2.92 -27.71 9.20
C SER A 170 -2.47 -27.78 7.73
N VAL A 171 -2.54 -26.66 7.01
CA VAL A 171 -2.07 -26.54 5.61
C VAL A 171 -0.57 -26.83 5.52
N ALA A 172 0.24 -26.27 6.39
CA ALA A 172 1.68 -26.54 6.43
C ALA A 172 1.99 -28.02 6.69
N ARG A 173 1.25 -28.68 7.59
CA ARG A 173 1.37 -30.12 7.84
C ARG A 173 0.95 -30.96 6.63
N SER A 174 -0.15 -30.59 5.97
CA SER A 174 -0.62 -31.26 4.74
C SER A 174 0.42 -31.13 3.63
N ASN A 175 0.96 -29.94 3.42
CA ASN A 175 2.02 -29.69 2.43
C ASN A 175 3.30 -30.48 2.76
N ARG A 176 3.72 -30.53 4.03
CA ARG A 176 4.86 -31.36 4.46
C ARG A 176 4.62 -32.84 4.16
N ARG A 177 3.41 -33.35 4.42
CA ARG A 177 3.04 -34.75 4.11
C ARG A 177 3.03 -35.01 2.61
N LYS A 178 2.51 -34.09 1.80
CA LYS A 178 2.55 -34.20 0.33
C LYS A 178 3.98 -34.19 -0.21
N ASN A 179 4.81 -33.27 0.27
CA ASN A 179 6.22 -33.19 -0.13
C ASN A 179 7.01 -34.42 0.30
N ALA A 180 6.78 -34.95 1.51
CA ALA A 180 7.42 -36.19 1.96
C ALA A 180 6.99 -37.41 1.12
N LYS A 181 5.71 -37.48 0.72
CA LYS A 181 5.24 -38.53 -0.21
C LYS A 181 5.84 -38.38 -1.61
N ALA A 182 5.94 -37.15 -2.12
CA ALA A 182 6.58 -36.88 -3.40
C ALA A 182 8.07 -37.23 -3.37
N ALA A 183 8.79 -36.87 -2.31
CA ALA A 183 10.19 -37.21 -2.12
C ALA A 183 10.40 -38.73 -2.03
N LYS A 184 9.55 -39.45 -1.29
CA LYS A 184 9.60 -40.92 -1.26
C LYS A 184 9.33 -41.55 -2.62
N LYS A 185 8.35 -41.02 -3.37
CA LYS A 185 8.07 -41.53 -4.72
C LYS A 185 9.25 -41.31 -5.67
N ILE A 186 9.93 -40.17 -5.58
CA ILE A 186 11.15 -39.89 -6.35
C ILE A 186 12.28 -40.82 -5.92
N GLU A 187 12.45 -41.06 -4.61
CA GLU A 187 13.46 -41.99 -4.11
C GLU A 187 13.18 -43.43 -4.54
N ASP A 188 11.92 -43.88 -4.48
CA ASP A 188 11.49 -45.20 -4.96
C ASP A 188 11.77 -45.34 -6.47
N GLU A 189 11.47 -44.33 -7.29
CA GLU A 189 11.78 -44.31 -8.74
C GLU A 189 13.29 -44.26 -9.04
N GLU A 190 14.13 -43.67 -8.17
CA GLU A 190 15.60 -43.69 -8.31
C GLU A 190 16.26 -44.97 -7.77
N THR A 191 15.56 -45.77 -6.97
CA THR A 191 16.12 -46.98 -6.34
C THR A 191 16.01 -48.27 -7.14
N ASP A 192 15.47 -48.23 -8.37
CA ASP A 192 15.65 -49.32 -9.35
C ASP A 192 17.10 -49.44 -9.87
N GLN A 193 18.01 -48.57 -9.40
CA GLN A 193 19.46 -48.76 -9.48
C GLN A 193 19.96 -49.38 -8.15
N PRO A 194 20.69 -50.51 -8.17
CA PRO A 194 21.07 -51.24 -6.97
C PRO A 194 22.04 -50.42 -6.10
N ARG A 195 21.52 -49.73 -5.09
CA ARG A 195 22.34 -49.01 -4.10
C ARG A 195 23.14 -50.03 -3.28
N LYS A 196 24.47 -49.96 -3.36
CA LYS A 196 25.41 -50.78 -2.59
C LYS A 196 25.07 -50.68 -1.10
N LYS A 197 24.73 -51.81 -0.49
CA LYS A 197 24.49 -51.96 0.94
C LYS A 197 25.74 -51.54 1.71
N THR A 198 25.72 -50.37 2.33
CA THR A 198 26.71 -50.04 3.36
C THR A 198 26.34 -50.80 4.62
N LYS A 199 27.32 -51.47 5.22
CA LYS A 199 27.13 -52.22 6.47
C LYS A 199 26.94 -51.21 7.61
N SER A 200 25.74 -51.17 8.19
CA SER A 200 25.50 -50.46 9.45
C SER A 200 25.84 -51.37 10.64
N VAL A 201 26.64 -50.86 11.57
CA VAL A 201 26.89 -51.53 12.85
C VAL A 201 25.80 -51.08 13.82
N SER A 202 24.99 -52.03 14.30
CA SER A 202 24.05 -51.81 15.41
C SER A 202 24.75 -52.07 16.74
N PHE A 203 24.67 -51.12 17.67
CA PHE A 203 24.99 -51.38 19.07
C PHE A 203 23.71 -51.86 19.77
N ALA A 204 23.80 -53.03 20.40
CA ALA A 204 22.79 -53.56 21.31
C ALA A 204 22.98 -52.97 22.71
#